data_AF-Q13KD2-F1
#
_entry.id   AF-Q13KD2-F1
#
_cell.length_a   1.000
_cell.length_b   1.000
_cell.length_c   1.000
_cell.angle_alpha   90.00
_cell.angle_beta   90.00
_cell.angle_gamma   90.00
#
_symmetry.space_group_name_H-M   'P 1'
#
loop_
_entity.id
_entity.type
_entity.pdbx_description
1 polymer ?
#
loop_
_entity_poly.entity_id
_entity_poly.type
_entity_poly.pdbx_seq_one_letter_code
_entity_poly.pdbx_strand_id
1 'polypeptide(L)'
;MDWSKVASNIGSTAPLLAGLVGGPVGLGVTAAASIISHALGTPSDPTFVEPALNDPGALEKIRQAESANSLQLQQLMVTAAQAGLAHESDMARIQAADRADARAMGISNKDWVPKVLAMAVTAGFFGILLLMAFQPLPGPNKDLVNVIVGALGTAWISIIGYYFGTSIGSMRKTELLAKPSVPITPDSAVTLREPATSAPRSQAAPAPSHAEMFQQFAPGAQGPIFSGN
;
A
#
# COMPACT_ATOMS: atom_id res chain seq x y z
N MET A 1 -12.56 -3.49 34.81
CA MET A 1 -11.87 -3.85 36.07
C MET A 1 -10.77 -4.79 35.62
N ASP A 2 -9.55 -4.29 35.72
CA ASP A 2 -8.57 -4.52 34.68
C ASP A 2 -7.44 -5.33 35.28
N TRP A 3 -7.23 -6.53 34.75
CA TRP A 3 -6.05 -7.34 35.04
C TRP A 3 -4.74 -6.55 34.89
N SER A 4 -4.73 -5.48 34.09
CA SER A 4 -3.64 -4.50 34.02
C SER A 4 -3.33 -3.81 35.36
N LYS A 5 -4.33 -3.45 36.18
CA LYS A 5 -4.12 -2.86 37.51
C LYS A 5 -3.53 -3.87 38.48
N VAL A 6 -4.05 -5.10 38.46
CA VAL A 6 -3.49 -6.23 39.21
C VAL A 6 -2.02 -6.42 38.83
N ALA A 7 -1.71 -6.51 37.53
CA ALA A 7 -0.35 -6.65 37.02
C ALA A 7 0.56 -5.50 37.45
N SER A 8 0.08 -4.25 37.46
CA SER A 8 0.86 -3.10 37.94
C SER A 8 1.20 -3.19 39.43
N ASN A 9 0.29 -3.71 40.26
CA ASN A 9 0.50 -3.85 41.70
C ASN A 9 1.48 -4.97 42.06
N ILE A 10 1.45 -6.08 41.29
CA ILE A 10 2.33 -7.23 41.53
C ILE A 10 3.63 -7.19 40.73
N GLY A 11 3.78 -6.27 39.77
CA GLY A 11 4.91 -6.25 38.82
C GLY A 11 6.30 -6.16 39.45
N SER A 12 6.44 -5.57 40.64
CA SER A 12 7.71 -5.50 41.37
C SER A 12 8.03 -6.74 42.20
N THR A 13 7.01 -7.57 42.50
CA THR A 13 7.14 -8.72 43.40
C THR A 13 7.02 -10.06 42.69
N ALA A 14 6.26 -10.10 41.60
CA ALA A 14 6.04 -11.26 40.75
C ALA A 14 5.97 -10.87 39.25
N PRO A 15 7.12 -10.61 38.60
CA PRO A 15 7.19 -10.11 37.22
C PRO A 15 6.65 -11.07 36.14
N LEU A 16 6.79 -12.39 36.33
CA LEU A 16 6.32 -13.39 35.37
C LEU A 16 4.79 -13.47 35.38
N LEU A 17 4.19 -13.48 36.58
CA LEU A 17 2.74 -13.43 36.74
C LEU A 17 2.17 -12.10 36.25
N ALA A 18 2.85 -10.98 36.54
CA ALA A 18 2.45 -9.66 36.05
C ALA A 18 2.50 -9.59 34.52
N GLY A 19 3.55 -10.10 33.89
CA GLY A 19 3.68 -10.12 32.43
C GLY A 19 2.63 -10.98 31.73
N LEU A 20 2.24 -12.10 32.35
CA LEU A 20 1.21 -12.99 31.83
C LEU A 20 -0.21 -12.44 32.03
N VAL A 21 -0.50 -11.81 33.17
CA VAL A 21 -1.79 -11.18 33.47
C VAL A 21 -1.98 -9.86 32.71
N GLY A 22 -0.92 -9.07 32.57
CA GLY A 22 -0.92 -7.78 31.87
C GLY A 22 -0.69 -7.90 30.36
N GLY A 23 -0.38 -9.10 29.86
CA GLY A 23 -0.15 -9.38 28.45
C GLY A 23 -1.42 -9.46 27.61
N PRO A 24 -1.30 -9.66 26.29
CA PRO A 24 -2.43 -9.84 25.39
C PRO A 24 -3.40 -10.92 25.90
N VAL A 25 -4.70 -10.64 25.83
CA VAL A 25 -5.76 -11.51 26.37
C VAL A 25 -5.66 -12.90 25.74
N GLY A 26 -5.43 -13.92 26.57
CA GLY A 26 -5.22 -15.29 26.11
C GLY A 26 -4.89 -16.25 27.26
N LEU A 27 -4.34 -17.41 26.91
CA LEU A 27 -4.03 -18.48 27.87
C LEU A 27 -3.13 -18.01 29.03
N GLY A 28 -2.22 -17.07 28.77
CA GLY A 28 -1.33 -16.49 29.77
C GLY A 28 -2.08 -15.78 30.90
N VAL A 29 -3.10 -14.98 30.58
CA VAL A 29 -3.90 -14.24 31.57
C VAL A 29 -4.69 -15.22 32.43
N THR A 30 -5.31 -16.23 31.82
CA THR A 30 -6.12 -17.22 32.55
C THR A 30 -5.29 -18.09 33.50
N ALA A 31 -4.10 -18.52 33.07
CA ALA A 31 -3.21 -19.33 33.90
C ALA A 31 -2.68 -18.51 35.08
N ALA A 32 -2.19 -17.29 34.83
CA ALA A 32 -1.65 -16.44 35.88
C ALA A 32 -2.75 -15.94 36.85
N ALA A 33 -3.96 -15.64 36.35
CA ALA A 33 -5.13 -15.35 37.17
C ALA A 33 -5.48 -16.51 38.13
N SER A 34 -5.44 -17.75 37.64
CA SER A 34 -5.73 -18.94 38.45
C SER A 34 -4.68 -19.18 39.55
N ILE A 35 -3.40 -18.92 39.26
CA ILE A 35 -2.31 -19.08 40.23
C ILE A 35 -2.42 -18.01 41.31
N ILE A 36 -2.70 -16.76 40.93
CA ILE A 36 -2.90 -15.65 41.87
C ILE A 36 -4.13 -15.92 42.74
N SER A 37 -5.26 -16.34 42.15
CA SER A 37 -6.48 -16.61 42.90
C SER A 37 -6.32 -17.78 43.88
N HIS A 38 -5.59 -18.85 43.50
CA HIS A 38 -5.24 -19.93 44.42
C HIS A 38 -4.32 -19.48 45.56
N ALA A 39 -3.34 -18.62 45.28
CA ALA A 39 -2.42 -18.11 46.29
C ALA A 39 -3.12 -17.20 47.32
N LEU A 40 -4.11 -16.41 46.89
CA LEU A 40 -4.89 -15.55 47.78
C LEU A 40 -6.13 -16.24 48.37
N GLY A 41 -6.53 -17.41 47.86
CA GLY A 41 -7.77 -18.10 48.27
C GLY A 41 -9.05 -17.36 47.83
N THR A 42 -8.97 -16.61 46.73
CA THR A 42 -10.09 -15.84 46.19
C THR A 42 -10.60 -16.44 44.88
N PRO A 43 -11.83 -16.10 44.44
CA PRO A 43 -12.29 -16.42 43.10
C PRO A 43 -11.35 -15.87 42.03
N SER A 44 -11.24 -16.55 40.89
CA SER A 44 -10.41 -16.18 39.74
C SER A 44 -10.97 -15.00 38.93
N ASP A 45 -11.37 -13.95 39.64
CA ASP A 45 -11.98 -12.75 39.09
C ASP A 45 -11.22 -11.51 39.61
N PRO A 46 -10.90 -10.54 38.74
CA PRO A 46 -10.10 -9.37 39.12
C PRO A 46 -10.80 -8.53 40.21
N THR A 47 -12.12 -8.58 40.30
CA THR A 47 -12.92 -7.88 41.31
C THR A 47 -12.69 -8.37 42.74
N PHE A 48 -12.29 -9.63 42.92
CA PHE A 48 -12.00 -10.24 44.23
C PHE A 48 -10.50 -10.28 44.53
N VAL A 49 -9.67 -10.33 43.50
CA VAL A 49 -8.21 -10.33 43.63
C VAL A 49 -7.67 -8.93 43.95
N GLU A 50 -8.22 -7.87 43.32
CA GLU A 50 -7.78 -6.49 43.57
C GLU A 50 -7.87 -6.06 45.05
N PRO A 51 -8.99 -6.31 45.78
CA PRO A 51 -9.09 -5.95 47.19
C PRO A 51 -8.16 -6.79 48.07
N ALA A 52 -8.00 -8.07 47.76
CA ALA A 52 -7.19 -9.01 48.52
C ALA A 52 -5.68 -8.73 48.40
N LEU A 53 -5.26 -7.99 47.37
CA LEU A 53 -3.87 -7.49 47.22
C LEU A 53 -3.50 -6.39 48.22
N ASN A 54 -4.48 -5.76 48.90
CA ASN A 54 -4.19 -4.74 49.92
C ASN A 54 -3.66 -5.33 51.22
N ASP A 55 -3.77 -6.64 51.42
CA ASP A 55 -3.23 -7.30 52.60
C ASP A 55 -1.68 -7.37 52.52
N PRO A 56 -0.96 -6.95 53.58
CA PRO A 56 0.50 -6.93 53.57
C PRO A 56 1.17 -8.31 53.37
N GLY A 57 0.43 -9.41 53.61
CA GLY A 57 0.88 -10.78 53.35
C GLY A 57 0.55 -11.32 51.95
N ALA A 58 -0.28 -10.63 51.16
CA ALA A 58 -0.72 -11.13 49.85
C ALA A 58 0.41 -11.15 48.82
N LEU A 59 1.25 -10.10 48.79
CA LEU A 59 2.39 -10.00 47.88
C LEU A 59 3.43 -11.09 48.13
N GLU A 60 3.63 -11.49 49.39
CA GLU A 60 4.54 -12.58 49.75
C GLU A 60 4.01 -13.94 49.27
N LYS A 61 2.71 -14.19 49.42
CA LYS A 61 2.07 -15.41 48.88
C LYS A 61 2.17 -15.48 47.36
N ILE A 62 2.02 -14.36 46.67
CA ILE A 62 2.16 -14.30 45.20
C ILE A 62 3.62 -14.54 44.79
N ARG A 63 4.59 -13.95 45.49
CA ARG A 63 6.02 -14.22 45.25
C ARG A 63 6.34 -15.70 45.44
N GLN A 64 5.79 -16.33 46.46
CA GLN A 64 5.95 -17.78 46.70
C GLN A 64 5.26 -18.62 45.61
N ALA A 65 4.09 -18.21 45.15
CA ALA A 65 3.38 -18.88 44.07
C ALA A 65 4.12 -18.74 42.72
N GLU A 66 4.75 -17.60 42.46
CA GLU A 66 5.60 -17.41 41.28
C GLU A 66 6.88 -18.25 41.37
N SER A 67 7.57 -18.25 42.52
CA SER A 67 8.80 -19.03 42.67
C SER A 67 8.54 -20.53 42.50
N ALA A 68 7.43 -21.03 43.05
CA ALA A 68 6.98 -22.41 42.91
C ALA A 68 6.65 -22.81 41.45
N ASN A 69 6.15 -21.86 40.64
CA ASN A 69 5.73 -22.11 39.26
C ASN A 69 6.63 -21.45 38.20
N SER A 70 7.81 -20.97 38.59
CA SER A 70 8.66 -20.10 37.77
C SER A 70 9.00 -20.70 36.40
N LEU A 71 9.33 -21.99 36.34
CA LEU A 71 9.62 -22.70 35.09
C LEU A 71 8.39 -22.80 34.18
N GLN A 72 7.21 -23.10 34.73
CA GLN A 72 5.98 -23.20 33.97
C GLN A 72 5.56 -21.83 33.41
N LEU A 73 5.69 -20.78 34.24
CA LEU A 73 5.41 -19.41 33.82
C LEU A 73 6.37 -18.96 32.71
N GLN A 74 7.66 -19.29 32.82
CA GLN A 74 8.65 -19.05 31.76
C GLN A 74 8.31 -19.77 30.45
N GLN A 75 7.85 -21.01 30.52
CA GLN A 75 7.40 -21.72 29.32
C GLN A 75 6.15 -21.05 28.72
N LEU A 76 5.21 -20.62 29.54
CA LEU A 76 3.98 -19.96 29.10
C LEU A 76 4.27 -18.59 28.45
N MET A 77 5.18 -17.77 29.00
CA MET A 77 5.54 -16.49 28.37
C MET A 77 6.26 -16.67 27.04
N VAL A 78 7.14 -17.67 26.92
CA VAL A 78 7.80 -17.96 25.64
C VAL A 78 6.78 -18.41 24.61
N THR A 79 5.85 -19.29 25.02
CA THR A 79 4.77 -19.77 24.14
C THR A 79 3.84 -18.62 23.72
N ALA A 80 3.48 -17.74 24.65
CA ALA A 80 2.65 -16.56 24.36
C ALA A 80 3.37 -15.57 23.42
N ALA A 81 4.66 -15.32 23.64
CA ALA A 81 5.46 -14.47 22.77
C ALA A 81 5.59 -15.06 21.36
N GLN A 82 5.86 -16.38 21.25
CA GLN A 82 5.90 -17.08 19.97
C GLN A 82 4.56 -17.05 19.23
N ALA A 83 3.45 -17.23 19.94
CA ALA A 83 2.11 -17.15 19.36
C ALA A 83 1.79 -15.74 18.83
N GLY A 84 2.19 -14.70 19.55
CA GLY A 84 2.07 -13.31 19.10
C GLY A 84 2.86 -13.05 17.82
N LEU A 85 4.14 -13.45 17.79
CA LEU A 85 4.99 -13.33 16.61
C LEU A 85 4.46 -14.13 15.41
N ALA A 86 3.97 -15.36 15.64
CA ALA A 86 3.38 -16.18 14.60
C ALA A 86 2.13 -15.51 14.00
N HIS A 87 1.26 -14.96 14.85
CA HIS A 87 0.08 -14.23 14.40
C HIS A 87 0.44 -13.01 13.55
N GLU A 88 1.41 -12.20 13.97
CA GLU A 88 1.90 -11.07 13.18
C GLU A 88 2.46 -11.52 11.83
N SER A 89 3.23 -12.61 11.81
CA SER A 89 3.82 -13.15 10.59
C SER A 89 2.75 -13.67 9.62
N ASP A 90 1.71 -14.34 10.12
CA ASP A 90 0.61 -14.84 9.30
C ASP A 90 -0.24 -13.69 8.76
N MET A 91 -0.51 -12.67 9.58
CA MET A 91 -1.22 -11.48 9.12
C MET A 91 -0.44 -10.75 8.02
N ALA A 92 0.88 -10.57 8.20
CA ALA A 92 1.74 -9.98 7.18
C ALA A 92 1.76 -10.83 5.89
N ARG A 93 1.79 -12.16 6.01
CA ARG A 93 1.73 -13.09 4.89
C ARG A 93 0.41 -13.02 4.14
N ILE A 94 -0.72 -12.99 4.85
CA ILE A 94 -2.06 -12.85 4.26
C ILE A 94 -2.15 -11.52 3.50
N GLN A 95 -1.70 -10.41 4.11
CA GLN A 95 -1.69 -9.09 3.44
C GLN A 95 -0.73 -9.03 2.24
N ALA A 96 0.38 -9.76 2.27
CA ALA A 96 1.28 -9.86 1.13
C ALA A 96 0.66 -10.70 0.00
N ALA A 97 0.00 -11.80 0.35
CA ALA A 97 -0.70 -12.68 -0.59
C ALA A 97 -1.89 -11.97 -1.24
N ASP A 98 -2.71 -11.25 -0.48
CA ASP A 98 -3.83 -10.46 -0.99
C ASP A 98 -3.35 -9.42 -2.01
N ARG A 99 -2.28 -8.68 -1.70
CA ARG A 99 -1.65 -7.75 -2.66
C ARG A 99 -1.05 -8.44 -3.87
N ALA A 100 -0.58 -9.68 -3.74
CA ALA A 100 -0.05 -10.45 -4.88
C ALA A 100 -1.19 -10.93 -5.78
N ASP A 101 -2.29 -11.40 -5.19
CA ASP A 101 -3.47 -11.88 -5.90
C ASP A 101 -4.20 -10.74 -6.62
N ALA A 102 -4.34 -9.56 -5.98
CA ALA A 102 -4.86 -8.37 -6.64
C ALA A 102 -4.03 -7.96 -7.88
N ARG A 103 -2.70 -8.12 -7.83
CA ARG A 103 -1.82 -7.90 -8.99
C ARG A 103 -1.97 -9.00 -10.03
N ALA A 104 -2.14 -10.25 -9.61
CA ALA A 104 -2.33 -11.39 -10.50
C ALA A 104 -3.67 -11.32 -11.25
N MET A 105 -4.75 -10.88 -10.60
CA MET A 105 -6.05 -10.66 -11.25
C MET A 105 -5.97 -9.60 -12.34
N GLY A 106 -5.21 -8.52 -12.14
CA GLY A 106 -5.00 -7.49 -13.16
C GLY A 106 -4.24 -7.98 -14.41
N ILE A 107 -3.43 -9.04 -14.27
CA ILE A 107 -2.63 -9.62 -15.37
C ILE A 107 -3.35 -10.83 -16.00
N SER A 108 -4.11 -11.59 -15.22
CA SER A 108 -4.78 -12.82 -15.66
C SER A 108 -6.07 -12.57 -16.44
N ASN A 109 -6.73 -11.41 -16.29
CA ASN A 109 -7.81 -11.00 -17.19
C ASN A 109 -7.20 -10.51 -18.52
N LYS A 110 -6.58 -11.45 -19.24
CA LYS A 110 -6.24 -11.31 -20.65
C LYS A 110 -7.55 -11.37 -21.42
N ASP A 111 -8.33 -10.30 -21.30
CA ASP A 111 -9.65 -10.17 -21.89
C ASP A 111 -9.53 -10.47 -23.37
N TRP A 112 -10.03 -11.63 -23.78
CA TRP A 112 -10.14 -12.00 -25.18
C TRP A 112 -11.18 -11.12 -25.87
N VAL A 113 -12.05 -10.48 -25.08
CA VAL A 113 -13.28 -9.82 -25.53
C VAL A 113 -12.95 -8.69 -26.50
N PRO A 114 -11.99 -7.80 -26.23
CA PRO A 114 -11.58 -6.80 -27.19
C PRO A 114 -11.03 -7.43 -28.48
N LYS A 115 -10.41 -8.61 -28.45
CA LYS A 115 -9.77 -9.23 -29.64
C LYS A 115 -10.80 -9.79 -30.57
N VAL A 116 -11.76 -10.53 -30.02
CA VAL A 116 -12.88 -11.07 -30.78
C VAL A 116 -13.76 -9.95 -31.31
N LEU A 117 -13.99 -8.89 -30.54
CA LEU A 117 -14.74 -7.73 -30.99
C LEU A 117 -14.03 -7.00 -32.15
N ALA A 118 -12.71 -6.79 -32.05
CA ALA A 118 -11.93 -6.18 -33.13
C ALA A 118 -11.94 -7.02 -34.42
N MET A 119 -11.82 -8.35 -34.30
CA MET A 119 -11.92 -9.27 -35.43
C MET A 119 -13.31 -9.23 -36.07
N ALA A 120 -14.38 -9.24 -35.27
CA ALA A 120 -15.75 -9.18 -35.76
C ALA A 120 -16.05 -7.87 -36.51
N VAL A 121 -15.63 -6.73 -35.95
CA VAL A 121 -15.82 -5.41 -36.60
C VAL A 121 -14.99 -5.29 -37.87
N THR A 122 -13.74 -5.78 -37.87
CA THR A 122 -12.88 -5.78 -39.06
C THR A 122 -13.48 -6.65 -40.17
N ALA A 123 -13.96 -7.86 -39.83
CA ALA A 123 -14.61 -8.74 -40.78
C ALA A 123 -15.92 -8.14 -41.34
N GLY A 124 -16.73 -7.49 -40.49
CA GLY A 124 -17.94 -6.80 -40.92
C GLY A 124 -17.67 -5.62 -41.85
N PHE A 125 -16.64 -4.82 -41.56
CA PHE A 125 -16.23 -3.69 -42.39
C PHE A 125 -15.77 -4.14 -43.78
N PHE A 126 -14.79 -5.07 -43.86
CA PHE A 126 -14.32 -5.59 -45.14
C PHE A 126 -15.38 -6.40 -45.88
N GLY A 127 -16.25 -7.10 -45.15
CA GLY A 127 -17.38 -7.83 -45.73
C GLY A 127 -18.35 -6.90 -46.47
N ILE A 128 -18.72 -5.77 -45.86
CA ILE A 128 -19.57 -4.76 -46.51
C ILE A 128 -18.85 -4.15 -47.72
N LEU A 129 -17.56 -3.82 -47.60
CA LEU A 129 -16.80 -3.27 -48.73
C LEU A 129 -16.73 -4.24 -49.92
N LEU A 130 -16.51 -5.54 -49.68
CA LEU A 130 -16.51 -6.56 -50.73
C LEU A 130 -17.90 -6.73 -51.34
N LEU A 131 -18.96 -6.70 -50.53
CA LEU A 131 -20.33 -6.82 -51.02
C LEU A 131 -20.69 -5.63 -51.92
N MET A 132 -20.28 -4.41 -51.54
CA MET A 132 -20.42 -3.21 -52.38
C MET A 132 -19.56 -3.27 -53.65
N ALA A 133 -18.41 -3.94 -53.61
CA ALA A 133 -17.54 -4.11 -54.78
C ALA A 133 -18.14 -5.09 -55.82
N PHE A 134 -18.83 -6.15 -55.38
CA PHE A 134 -19.41 -7.17 -56.27
C PHE A 134 -20.89 -6.94 -56.62
N GLN A 135 -21.63 -6.10 -55.88
CA GLN A 135 -23.04 -5.82 -56.13
C GLN A 135 -23.31 -4.31 -56.23
N PRO A 136 -23.83 -3.80 -57.36
CA PRO A 136 -24.23 -2.40 -57.48
C PRO A 136 -25.46 -2.13 -56.61
N LEU A 137 -25.33 -1.20 -55.66
CA LEU A 137 -26.43 -0.83 -54.76
C LEU A 137 -27.61 -0.17 -55.52
N PRO A 138 -28.87 -0.47 -55.15
CA PRO A 138 -30.05 0.23 -55.64
C PRO A 138 -29.97 1.73 -55.34
N GLY A 139 -30.27 2.56 -56.34
CA GLY A 139 -30.19 4.03 -56.28
C GLY A 139 -30.78 4.72 -55.03
N PRO A 140 -31.93 4.27 -54.47
CA PRO A 140 -32.55 4.94 -53.33
C PRO A 140 -31.80 4.80 -52.00
N ASN A 141 -30.93 3.80 -51.84
CA ASN A 141 -30.29 3.47 -50.55
C ASN A 141 -28.79 3.77 -50.53
N LYS A 142 -28.20 4.21 -51.64
CA LYS A 142 -26.76 4.45 -51.78
C LYS A 142 -26.22 5.48 -50.78
N ASP A 143 -26.90 6.60 -50.62
CA ASP A 143 -26.45 7.67 -49.73
C ASP A 143 -26.48 7.24 -48.26
N LEU A 144 -27.52 6.51 -47.86
CA LEU A 144 -27.64 5.96 -46.51
C LEU A 144 -26.56 4.91 -46.22
N VAL A 145 -26.28 4.02 -47.17
CA VAL A 145 -25.21 3.01 -47.03
C VAL A 145 -23.83 3.67 -46.94
N ASN A 146 -23.55 4.69 -47.74
CA ASN A 146 -22.28 5.41 -47.70
C ASN A 146 -22.07 6.13 -46.36
N VAL A 147 -23.12 6.72 -45.76
CA VAL A 147 -23.06 7.32 -44.43
C VAL A 147 -22.75 6.28 -43.35
N ILE A 148 -23.42 5.12 -43.40
CA ILE A 148 -23.20 4.02 -42.43
C ILE A 148 -21.79 3.45 -42.57
N VAL A 149 -21.29 3.27 -43.79
CA VAL A 149 -19.91 2.82 -44.06
C VAL A 149 -18.88 3.82 -43.53
N GLY A 150 -19.13 5.12 -43.66
CA GLY A 150 -18.30 6.16 -43.07
C GLY A 150 -18.22 6.06 -41.54
N ALA A 151 -19.37 5.88 -40.86
CA ALA A 151 -19.42 5.69 -39.41
C ALA A 151 -18.74 4.38 -38.95
N LEU A 152 -18.84 3.31 -39.76
CA LEU A 152 -18.12 2.06 -39.50
C LEU A 152 -16.60 2.23 -39.65
N GLY A 153 -16.16 3.02 -40.65
CA GLY A 153 -14.75 3.34 -40.87
C GLY A 153 -14.14 4.12 -39.70
N THR A 154 -14.86 5.08 -39.12
CA THR A 154 -14.37 5.81 -37.93
C THR A 154 -14.27 4.91 -36.70
N ALA A 155 -15.26 4.03 -36.47
CA ALA A 155 -15.20 3.03 -35.41
C ALA A 155 -14.01 2.07 -35.59
N TRP A 156 -13.72 1.65 -36.82
CA TRP A 156 -12.55 0.82 -37.14
C TRP A 156 -11.21 1.53 -36.82
N ILE A 157 -11.08 2.81 -37.17
CA ILE A 157 -9.90 3.62 -36.83
C ILE A 157 -9.74 3.72 -35.29
N SER A 158 -10.83 3.92 -34.55
CA SER A 158 -10.80 3.95 -33.08
C SER A 158 -10.35 2.62 -32.47
N ILE A 159 -10.76 1.48 -33.05
CA ILE A 159 -10.32 0.15 -32.61
C ILE A 159 -8.82 -0.04 -32.85
N ILE A 160 -8.31 0.35 -34.02
CA ILE A 160 -6.87 0.34 -34.30
C ILE A 160 -6.12 1.25 -33.32
N GLY A 161 -6.62 2.46 -33.06
CA GLY A 161 -6.04 3.38 -32.09
C GLY A 161 -5.98 2.81 -30.66
N TYR A 162 -7.03 2.11 -30.23
CA TYR A 162 -7.05 1.41 -28.93
C TYR A 162 -5.98 0.32 -28.84
N TYR A 163 -5.85 -0.49 -29.89
CA TYR A 163 -4.93 -1.63 -29.93
C TYR A 163 -3.46 -1.26 -30.11
N PHE A 164 -3.19 -0.34 -31.04
CA PHE A 164 -1.82 0.05 -31.41
C PHE A 164 -1.35 1.32 -30.69
N GLY A 165 -2.25 2.11 -30.10
CA GLY A 165 -1.92 3.38 -29.46
C GLY A 165 -1.87 3.36 -27.92
N THR A 166 -2.83 2.72 -27.24
CA THR A 166 -3.04 2.97 -25.79
C THR A 166 -3.08 1.73 -24.90
N SER A 167 -3.63 0.62 -25.36
CA SER A 167 -3.83 -0.58 -24.53
C SER A 167 -2.51 -1.29 -24.15
N ILE A 168 -1.66 -1.59 -25.13
CA ILE A 168 -0.36 -2.27 -24.88
C ILE A 168 0.65 -1.32 -24.21
N GLY A 169 0.63 -0.04 -24.57
CA GLY A 169 1.52 0.98 -24.02
C GLY A 169 1.24 1.30 -22.55
N SER A 170 -0.04 1.37 -22.15
CA SER A 170 -0.43 1.65 -20.76
C SER A 170 -0.09 0.48 -19.84
N MET A 171 -0.42 -0.76 -20.23
CA MET A 171 -0.06 -1.94 -19.44
C MET A 171 1.45 -2.09 -19.27
N ARG A 172 2.23 -1.81 -20.33
CA ARG A 172 3.71 -1.86 -20.25
C ARG A 172 4.30 -0.75 -19.38
N LYS A 173 3.72 0.46 -19.39
CA LYS A 173 4.13 1.54 -18.48
C LYS A 173 3.81 1.20 -17.03
N THR A 174 2.62 0.69 -16.75
CA THR A 174 2.23 0.25 -15.41
C THR A 174 3.12 -0.89 -14.92
N GLU A 175 3.50 -1.83 -15.79
CA GLU A 175 4.44 -2.91 -15.44
C GLU A 175 5.86 -2.40 -15.14
N LEU A 176 6.35 -1.43 -15.94
CA LEU A 176 7.67 -0.82 -15.72
C LEU A 176 7.71 0.05 -14.45
N LEU A 177 6.61 0.71 -14.09
CA LEU A 177 6.48 1.46 -12.84
C LEU A 177 6.29 0.54 -11.62
N ALA A 178 5.72 -0.65 -11.83
CA ALA A 178 5.50 -1.64 -10.76
C ALA A 178 6.72 -2.52 -10.46
N LYS A 179 7.73 -2.57 -11.34
CA LYS A 179 9.04 -3.18 -11.06
C LYS A 179 9.86 -2.18 -10.23
N PRO A 180 10.14 -2.44 -8.94
CA PRO A 180 11.07 -1.61 -8.18
C PRO A 180 12.48 -1.94 -8.68
N SER A 181 12.91 -1.29 -9.75
CA SER A 181 14.32 -1.27 -10.11
C SER A 181 15.02 -0.38 -9.09
N VAL A 182 15.91 -1.00 -8.32
CA VAL A 182 16.78 -0.47 -7.27
C VAL A 182 16.19 -0.61 -5.84
N PRO A 183 16.66 -1.61 -5.06
CA PRO A 183 16.55 -1.56 -3.61
C PRO A 183 17.22 -0.28 -3.11
N ILE A 184 16.51 0.57 -2.38
CA ILE A 184 17.15 1.64 -1.62
C ILE A 184 17.87 0.98 -0.45
N THR A 185 19.07 0.48 -0.72
CA THR A 185 20.03 0.09 0.33
C THR A 185 20.65 1.38 0.86
N PRO A 186 20.84 1.52 2.18
CA PRO A 186 21.39 2.74 2.80
C PRO A 186 22.74 3.20 2.24
N ASP A 187 23.50 2.32 1.57
CA ASP A 187 24.76 2.67 0.88
C ASP A 187 24.57 3.63 -0.31
N SER A 188 23.45 3.59 -1.03
CA SER A 188 23.23 4.45 -2.21
C SER A 188 22.89 5.91 -1.84
N ALA A 189 22.52 6.17 -0.58
CA ALA A 189 22.23 7.51 -0.09
C ALA A 189 23.52 8.32 0.21
N VAL A 190 24.67 7.64 0.37
CA VAL A 190 25.94 8.27 0.75
C VAL A 190 26.73 8.77 -0.47
N THR A 191 26.51 8.20 -1.65
CA THR A 191 27.24 8.58 -2.88
C THR A 191 26.74 9.86 -3.57
N LEU A 192 25.58 10.41 -3.16
CA LEU A 192 25.05 11.67 -3.71
C LEU A 192 25.56 12.92 -2.97
N ARG A 193 26.40 12.76 -1.95
CA ARG A 193 27.07 13.87 -1.25
C ARG A 193 28.56 13.86 -1.57
N GLU A 194 28.89 14.06 -2.83
CA GLU A 194 30.25 14.40 -3.22
C GLU A 194 30.61 15.78 -2.59
N PRO A 195 31.71 15.91 -1.84
CA PRO A 195 32.17 17.22 -1.40
C PRO A 195 32.67 17.97 -2.63
N ALA A 196 32.11 19.16 -2.88
CA ALA A 196 32.50 20.04 -3.97
C ALA A 196 34.03 20.26 -3.98
N THR A 197 34.72 19.55 -4.87
CA THR A 197 36.13 19.80 -5.16
C THR A 197 36.18 21.06 -6.01
N SER A 198 36.78 22.11 -5.44
CA SER A 198 37.03 23.40 -6.07
C SER A 198 37.83 23.25 -7.37
N ALA A 199 37.19 23.43 -8.52
CA ALA A 199 37.87 23.59 -9.79
C ALA A 199 38.51 25.00 -9.87
N PRO A 200 39.73 25.15 -10.44
CA PRO A 200 40.38 26.45 -10.58
C PRO A 200 39.68 27.28 -11.68
N ARG A 201 39.38 28.54 -11.38
CA ARG A 201 38.80 29.52 -12.33
C ARG A 201 39.66 29.63 -13.59
N SER A 202 39.16 29.14 -14.71
CA SER A 202 39.61 29.57 -16.03
C SER A 202 39.10 30.99 -16.26
N GLN A 203 40.01 31.94 -16.47
CA GLN A 203 39.70 33.34 -16.75
C GLN A 203 38.81 33.45 -18.00
N ALA A 204 37.61 34.00 -17.85
CA ALA A 204 36.76 34.39 -18.96
C ALA A 204 37.23 35.76 -19.49
N ALA A 205 37.49 35.83 -20.80
CA ALA A 205 37.74 37.07 -21.53
C ALA A 205 36.52 38.02 -21.48
N PRO A 206 36.70 39.35 -21.53
CA PRO A 206 35.58 40.28 -21.42
C PRO A 206 34.87 40.41 -22.78
N ALA A 207 33.55 40.25 -22.78
CA ALA A 207 32.68 40.60 -23.90
C ALA A 207 31.50 41.46 -23.40
N PRO A 208 30.91 42.30 -24.25
CA PRO A 208 30.59 43.69 -23.94
C PRO A 208 29.24 43.89 -23.25
N SER A 209 29.15 45.04 -22.57
CA SER A 209 27.97 45.58 -21.90
C SER A 209 26.79 45.78 -22.85
N HIS A 210 25.68 45.07 -22.59
CA HIS A 210 24.35 45.52 -22.98
C HIS A 210 23.51 45.68 -21.70
N ALA A 211 23.17 46.93 -21.42
CA ALA A 211 22.32 47.33 -20.33
C ALA A 211 20.87 46.92 -20.63
N GLU A 212 20.38 45.89 -19.96
CA GLU A 212 18.95 45.64 -19.85
C GLU A 212 18.45 46.21 -18.51
N MET A 213 17.73 47.32 -18.64
CA MET A 213 17.01 48.00 -17.58
C MET A 213 16.00 47.06 -16.94
N PHE A 214 16.22 46.70 -15.67
CA PHE A 214 15.20 46.05 -14.84
C PHE A 214 14.03 47.03 -14.66
N GLN A 215 12.92 46.77 -15.35
CA GLN A 215 11.65 47.45 -15.09
C GLN A 215 11.04 46.88 -13.80
N GLN A 216 11.11 47.68 -12.74
CA GLN A 216 10.51 47.38 -11.44
C GLN A 216 8.99 47.57 -11.53
N PHE A 217 8.23 46.49 -11.55
CA PHE A 217 6.77 46.51 -11.51
C PHE A 217 6.29 46.93 -10.11
N ALA A 218 5.72 48.12 -9.99
CA ALA A 218 4.99 48.57 -8.81
C ALA A 218 3.49 48.17 -8.93
N PRO A 219 2.83 47.76 -7.83
CA PRO A 219 1.44 47.33 -7.87
C PRO A 219 0.52 48.55 -8.00
N GLY A 220 -0.17 48.68 -9.14
CA GLY A 220 -1.25 49.68 -9.29
C GLY A 220 -1.34 50.46 -10.60
N ALA A 221 -0.61 50.12 -11.67
CA ALA A 221 -0.70 50.85 -12.94
C ALA A 221 -1.35 50.00 -14.05
N GLN A 222 -2.33 50.60 -14.73
CA GLN A 222 -3.08 50.04 -15.86
C GLN A 222 -2.12 49.62 -16.99
N GLY A 223 -2.30 48.39 -17.49
CA GLY A 223 -1.48 47.85 -18.58
C GLY A 223 -1.68 48.61 -19.90
N PRO A 224 -0.63 48.73 -20.73
CA PRO A 224 -0.73 49.46 -21.99
C PRO A 224 -1.53 48.67 -23.03
N ILE A 225 -2.57 49.35 -23.55
CA ILE A 225 -3.27 49.03 -24.79
C ILE A 225 -2.26 49.14 -25.95
N PHE A 226 -2.17 48.10 -26.79
CA PHE A 226 -1.54 48.19 -28.10
C PHE A 226 -2.53 47.78 -29.20
N SER A 227 -2.93 48.77 -29.98
CA SER A 227 -3.59 48.65 -31.28
C SER A 227 -2.59 48.20 -32.35
N GLY A 228 -3.05 47.30 -33.23
CA GLY A 228 -2.83 47.29 -34.68
C GLY A 228 -1.41 47.13 -35.24
N ASN A 229 -1.22 46.06 -36.03
CA ASN A 229 -1.15 46.18 -37.49
C ASN A 229 -1.57 44.87 -38.17
#